data_AF-A0AAX2UP16-F1
#
_entry.id   AF-A0AAX2UP16-F1
#
_cell.length_a   1.000
_cell.length_b   1.000
_cell.length_c   1.000
_cell.angle_alpha   90.00
_cell.angle_beta   90.00
_cell.angle_gamma   90.00
#
_symmetry.space_group_name_H-M   'P 1'
#
loop_
_entity.id
_entity.type
_entity.pdbx_description
1 polymer ?
#
loop_
_entity_poly.entity_id
_entity_poly.type
_entity_poly.pdbx_seq_one_letter_code
_entity_poly.pdbx_strand_id
1 'polypeptide(L)'
;MARLSRLSDMLITDDILRSYLYAAVLAMVRDHAETDVITYEIRPDEEYRADLLAHRAYGTAELRWVVKLVVGVDDEADPLPVGTSIRLPSSAWVREKIRHFLDDGGI
;
A
#
# COMPACT_ATOMS: atom_id res chain seq x y z
N MET A 1 24.29 0.20 1.90
CA MET A 1 22.87 0.61 1.95
C MET A 1 22.10 -0.23 0.96
N ALA A 2 21.06 -0.92 1.38
CA ALA A 2 20.19 -1.67 0.47
C ALA A 2 19.50 -0.69 -0.49
N ARG A 3 19.44 -1.02 -1.77
CA ARG A 3 18.73 -0.21 -2.77
C ARG A 3 17.23 -0.34 -2.49
N LEU A 4 16.57 0.78 -2.16
CA LEU A 4 15.13 0.80 -1.96
C LEU A 4 14.39 0.31 -3.21
N SER A 5 13.33 -0.47 -2.99
CA SER A 5 12.45 -0.93 -4.05
C SER A 5 11.74 0.25 -4.70
N ARG A 6 11.43 0.12 -6.00
CA ARG A 6 10.60 1.09 -6.75
C ARG A 6 9.16 1.17 -6.26
N LEU A 7 8.77 0.28 -5.35
CA LEU A 7 7.47 0.21 -4.71
C LEU A 7 7.50 0.72 -3.26
N SER A 8 8.68 1.14 -2.77
CA SER A 8 8.81 1.69 -1.43
C SER A 8 8.39 3.17 -1.42
N ASP A 9 7.46 3.48 -0.55
CA ASP A 9 7.10 4.81 -0.07
C ASP A 9 8.30 5.63 0.41
N MET A 10 9.30 4.98 1.02
CA MET A 10 10.54 5.61 1.51
C MET A 10 11.44 6.18 0.40
N LEU A 11 11.12 5.96 -0.87
CA LEU A 11 11.73 6.71 -1.95
C LEU A 11 11.40 8.21 -1.87
N ILE A 12 10.19 8.54 -1.40
CA ILE A 12 9.76 9.91 -1.17
C ILE A 12 10.31 10.35 0.18
N THR A 13 11.44 11.05 0.14
CA THR A 13 12.17 11.48 1.34
C THR A 13 11.46 12.61 2.09
N ASP A 14 10.66 13.42 1.41
CA ASP A 14 9.84 14.47 2.02
C ASP A 14 8.58 13.85 2.66
N ASP A 15 8.44 14.05 3.97
CA ASP A 15 7.35 13.49 4.76
C ASP A 15 5.97 14.06 4.36
N ILE A 16 5.92 15.32 3.92
CA ILE A 16 4.69 15.95 3.44
C ILE A 16 4.27 15.31 2.13
N LEU A 17 5.18 15.17 1.16
CA LEU A 17 4.88 14.49 -0.11
C LEU A 17 4.49 13.03 0.10
N ARG A 18 5.14 12.34 1.03
CA ARG A 18 4.79 10.96 1.38
C ARG A 18 3.40 10.87 2.02
N SER A 19 3.00 11.86 2.82
CA SER A 19 1.63 11.94 3.35
C SER A 19 0.59 12.14 2.24
N TYR A 20 0.90 12.91 1.19
CA TYR A 20 0.03 13.07 0.03
C TYR A 20 -0.09 11.79 -0.79
N LEU A 21 0.99 11.01 -0.93
CA LEU A 21 0.92 9.66 -1.50
C LEU A 21 -0.06 8.78 -0.72
N TYR A 22 0.02 8.80 0.61
CA TYR A 22 -0.88 7.99 1.44
C TYR A 22 -2.34 8.41 1.29
N ALA A 23 -2.61 9.72 1.26
CA ALA A 23 -3.94 10.25 0.99
C ALA A 23 -4.47 9.81 -0.38
N ALA A 24 -3.62 9.81 -1.41
CA ALA A 24 -3.98 9.35 -2.75
C ALA A 24 -4.32 7.85 -2.77
N VAL A 25 -3.53 7.01 -2.10
CA VAL A 25 -3.83 5.57 -1.95
C VAL A 25 -5.18 5.35 -1.28
N LEU A 26 -5.45 6.06 -0.17
CA LEU A 26 -6.71 5.94 0.54
C LEU A 26 -7.90 6.44 -0.29
N ALA A 27 -7.73 7.51 -1.08
CA ALA A 27 -8.75 8.00 -1.99
C ALA A 27 -9.08 6.97 -3.09
N MET A 28 -8.04 6.38 -3.70
CA MET A 28 -8.16 5.34 -4.73
C MET A 28 -8.99 4.14 -4.25
N VAL A 29 -8.70 3.62 -3.05
CA VAL A 29 -9.42 2.44 -2.53
C VAL A 29 -10.82 2.76 -2.01
N ARG A 30 -11.13 4.02 -1.73
CA ARG A 30 -12.47 4.49 -1.34
C ARG A 30 -13.36 4.78 -2.54
N ASP A 31 -12.79 5.13 -3.68
CA ASP A 31 -13.55 5.34 -4.91
C ASP A 31 -14.04 4.00 -5.47
N HIS A 32 -15.33 3.71 -5.34
CA HIS A 32 -15.95 2.47 -5.82
C HIS A 32 -16.17 2.44 -7.34
N ALA A 33 -15.99 3.57 -8.04
CA ALA A 33 -16.05 3.62 -9.50
C ALA A 33 -14.75 3.11 -10.14
N GLU A 34 -13.66 3.09 -9.39
CA GLU A 34 -12.35 2.70 -9.88
C GLU A 34 -12.26 1.19 -10.11
N THR A 35 -11.72 0.83 -11.28
CA THR A 35 -11.68 -0.56 -11.75
C THR A 35 -10.31 -1.21 -11.56
N ASP A 36 -9.24 -0.41 -11.42
CA ASP A 36 -7.88 -0.91 -11.19
C ASP A 36 -7.61 -1.20 -9.70
N VAL A 37 -8.47 -2.02 -9.09
CA VAL A 37 -8.36 -2.44 -7.68
C VAL A 37 -8.42 -3.95 -7.55
N ILE A 38 -7.66 -4.46 -6.59
CA ILE A 38 -7.65 -5.86 -6.16
C ILE A 38 -8.51 -5.96 -4.91
N THR A 39 -9.55 -6.79 -4.94
CA THR A 39 -10.30 -7.16 -3.74
C THR A 39 -9.65 -8.38 -3.12
N TYR A 40 -9.30 -8.29 -1.83
CA TYR A 40 -8.59 -9.35 -1.12
C TYR A 40 -9.18 -9.58 0.27
N GLU A 41 -9.41 -10.85 0.62
CA GLU A 41 -9.86 -11.24 1.96
C GLU A 41 -8.66 -11.63 2.83
N ILE A 42 -8.52 -10.98 4.00
CA ILE A 42 -7.42 -11.21 4.94
C ILE A 42 -7.57 -12.61 5.57
N ARG A 43 -6.55 -13.45 5.44
CA ARG A 43 -6.56 -14.84 5.93
C ARG A 43 -6.05 -14.96 7.37
N PRO A 44 -6.41 -16.02 8.11
CA PRO A 44 -5.94 -16.19 9.49
C PRO A 44 -4.42 -16.27 9.64
N ASP A 45 -3.71 -16.82 8.66
CA ASP A 45 -2.25 -16.92 8.69
C ASP A 45 -1.53 -15.60 8.35
N GLU A 46 -2.29 -14.56 8.01
CA GLU A 46 -1.81 -13.22 7.68
C GLU A 46 -1.97 -12.21 8.82
N GLU A 47 -2.57 -12.61 9.95
CA GLU A 47 -2.94 -11.72 11.07
C GLU A 47 -1.80 -10.78 11.48
N TYR A 48 -0.57 -11.26 11.59
CA TYR A 48 0.61 -10.43 11.92
C TYR A 48 1.62 -10.35 10.76
N ARG A 49 1.15 -10.60 9.53
CA ARG A 49 2.00 -10.79 8.35
C ARG A 49 1.50 -10.02 7.14
N ALA A 50 1.51 -8.70 7.26
CA ALA A 50 1.22 -7.81 6.13
C ALA A 50 2.16 -8.04 4.93
N ASP A 51 3.39 -8.51 5.17
CA ASP A 51 4.34 -8.97 4.14
C ASP A 51 3.80 -10.16 3.34
N LEU A 52 3.21 -11.15 4.02
CA LEU A 52 2.64 -12.35 3.41
C LEU A 52 1.39 -12.01 2.60
N LEU A 53 0.51 -11.16 3.15
CA LEU A 53 -0.66 -10.68 2.45
C LEU A 53 -0.23 -9.94 1.17
N ALA A 54 0.70 -8.99 1.29
CA ALA A 54 1.22 -8.25 0.13
C ALA A 54 1.82 -9.21 -0.91
N HIS A 55 2.59 -10.21 -0.49
CA HIS A 55 3.14 -11.20 -1.40
C HIS A 55 2.05 -12.00 -2.14
N ARG A 56 0.96 -12.37 -1.47
CA ARG A 56 -0.16 -13.10 -2.08
C ARG A 56 -1.02 -12.23 -3.00
N ALA A 57 -1.24 -10.97 -2.63
CA ALA A 57 -2.04 -10.03 -3.41
C ALA A 57 -1.28 -9.48 -4.63
N TYR A 58 0.02 -9.22 -4.48
CA TYR A 58 0.83 -8.50 -5.48
C TYR A 58 1.95 -9.32 -6.11
N GLY A 59 2.28 -10.50 -5.57
CA GLY A 59 3.51 -11.22 -5.90
C GLY A 59 4.77 -10.65 -5.24
N THR A 60 4.66 -9.65 -4.35
CA THR A 60 5.80 -9.00 -3.67
C THR A 60 5.44 -8.51 -2.27
N ALA A 61 6.37 -8.67 -1.32
CA ALA A 61 6.23 -8.18 0.05
C ALA A 61 6.54 -6.68 0.21
N GLU A 62 7.09 -6.05 -0.84
CA GLU A 62 7.47 -4.62 -0.82
C GLU A 62 6.28 -3.68 -0.63
N LEU A 63 5.07 -4.14 -0.98
CA LEU A 63 3.82 -3.37 -0.83
C LEU A 63 3.12 -3.59 0.52
N ARG A 64 3.82 -4.15 1.53
CA ARG A 64 3.25 -4.31 2.88
C ARG A 64 2.79 -3.00 3.50
N TRP A 65 3.45 -1.88 3.18
CA TRP A 65 3.07 -0.56 3.67
C TRP A 65 1.69 -0.13 3.14
N VAL A 66 1.32 -0.53 1.92
CA VAL A 66 0.00 -0.27 1.34
C VAL A 66 -1.07 -1.04 2.09
N VAL A 67 -0.81 -2.31 2.41
CA VAL A 67 -1.73 -3.15 3.20
C VAL A 67 -1.99 -2.52 4.56
N LYS A 68 -0.93 -2.17 5.28
CA LYS A 68 -0.99 -1.50 6.58
C LYS A 68 -1.78 -0.19 6.51
N LEU A 69 -1.47 0.64 5.51
CA LEU A 69 -2.15 1.92 5.30
C LEU A 69 -3.65 1.75 5.05
N VAL A 70 -4.04 0.82 4.16
CA VAL A 70 -5.44 0.59 3.80
C VAL A 70 -6.25 0.04 4.97
N VAL A 71 -5.65 -0.86 5.75
CA VAL A 71 -6.27 -1.44 6.95
C VAL A 71 -6.32 -0.44 8.11
N GLY A 72 -5.41 0.55 8.11
CA GLY A 72 -5.27 1.53 9.19
C GLY A 72 -4.47 1.00 10.39
N VAL A 73 -3.46 0.18 10.12
CA VAL A 73 -2.58 -0.43 11.13
C VAL A 73 -1.17 0.15 11.01
N ASP A 74 -0.71 0.89 12.03
CA ASP A 74 0.57 1.58 12.00
C ASP A 74 1.72 0.75 12.55
N ASP A 75 1.49 -0.10 13.57
CA ASP A 75 2.49 -1.01 14.14
C ASP A 75 2.45 -2.38 13.43
N GLU A 76 3.60 -3.04 13.26
CA GLU A 76 3.63 -4.43 12.77
C GLU A 76 3.20 -5.45 13.84
N ALA A 77 3.21 -5.05 15.12
CA ALA A 77 2.72 -5.86 16.23
C ALA A 77 1.19 -5.91 16.31
N ASP A 78 0.49 -4.99 15.64
CA ASP A 78 -0.96 -4.91 15.65
C ASP A 78 -1.57 -5.91 14.64
N PRO A 79 -2.62 -6.64 15.04
CA PRO A 79 -3.24 -7.65 14.17
C PRO A 79 -4.04 -7.01 13.02
N LEU A 80 -3.93 -7.61 11.83
CA LEU A 80 -4.83 -7.38 10.72
C LEU A 80 -6.21 -8.00 10.98
N PRO A 81 -7.31 -7.37 10.52
CA PRO A 81 -8.67 -7.84 10.77
C PRO A 81 -9.03 -9.02 9.86
N VAL A 82 -8.65 -10.22 10.30
CA VAL A 82 -8.92 -11.50 9.62
C VAL A 82 -10.39 -11.65 9.23
N GLY A 83 -10.65 -12.18 8.02
CA GLY A 83 -11.99 -12.37 7.45
C GLY A 83 -12.59 -11.11 6.84
N THR A 84 -11.88 -9.98 6.87
CA THR A 84 -12.32 -8.73 6.23
C THR A 84 -11.82 -8.66 4.79
N SER A 85 -12.71 -8.28 3.88
CA SER A 85 -12.37 -7.96 2.49
C SER A 85 -11.92 -6.51 2.38
N ILE A 86 -10.69 -6.30 1.89
CA ILE A 86 -10.10 -4.99 1.64
C ILE A 86 -9.94 -4.74 0.14
N ARG A 87 -9.93 -3.47 -0.25
CA ARG A 87 -9.62 -3.01 -1.61
C ARG A 87 -8.21 -2.48 -1.64
N LEU A 88 -7.41 -2.95 -2.59
CA LEU A 88 -6.01 -2.64 -2.74
C LEU A 88 -5.77 -2.03 -4.13
N PRO A 89 -4.99 -0.95 -4.29
CA PRO A 89 -4.64 -0.44 -5.62
C PRO A 89 -3.72 -1.44 -6.33
N SER A 90 -3.70 -1.45 -7.67
CA SER A 90 -2.74 -2.29 -8.41
C SER A 90 -1.28 -1.87 -8.15
N SER A 91 -0.34 -2.81 -8.28
CA SER A 91 1.09 -2.51 -8.12
C SER A 91 1.62 -1.55 -9.20
N ALA A 92 1.01 -1.57 -10.38
CA ALA A 92 1.31 -0.63 -11.46
C ALA A 92 0.92 0.79 -11.08
N TRP A 93 -0.30 0.98 -10.57
CA TRP A 93 -0.79 2.26 -10.09
C TRP A 93 0.07 2.83 -8.96
N VAL A 94 0.41 2.01 -7.96
CA VAL A 94 1.27 2.45 -6.84
C VAL A 94 2.63 2.94 -7.34
N ARG A 95 3.26 2.19 -8.25
CA ARG A 95 4.55 2.57 -8.84
C ARG A 95 4.48 3.87 -9.64
N GLU A 96 3.38 4.09 -10.36
CA GLU A 96 3.15 5.32 -11.09
C GLU A 96 2.98 6.51 -10.14
N LYS A 97 2.18 6.35 -9.08
CA LYS A 97 1.99 7.41 -8.09
C LYS A 97 3.27 7.75 -7.32
N ILE A 98 4.07 6.76 -6.93
CA ILE A 98 5.39 7.03 -6.35
C ILE A 98 6.24 7.87 -7.31
N ARG A 99 6.25 7.55 -8.61
CA ARG A 99 6.99 8.33 -9.60
C ARG A 99 6.49 9.76 -9.71
N HIS A 100 5.17 9.95 -9.77
CA HIS A 100 4.56 11.28 -9.82
C HIS A 100 5.01 12.16 -8.64
N PHE A 101 4.97 11.64 -7.41
CA PHE A 101 5.42 12.41 -6.24
C PHE A 101 6.95 12.60 -6.17
N LEU A 102 7.74 11.72 -6.78
CA LEU A 102 9.19 11.90 -6.89
C LEU A 102 9.59 12.97 -7.90
N ASP A 103 8.93 13.01 -9.06
CA ASP A 103 9.33 13.83 -10.19
C ASP A 103 8.64 15.21 -10.15
N ASP A 104 7.36 15.27 -9.76
CA ASP A 104 6.52 16.48 -9.90
C ASP A 104 6.32 17.26 -8.60
N GLY A 105 6.83 16.77 -7.46
CA GLY A 105 6.71 17.48 -6.17
C GLY A 105 5.29 17.54 -5.60
N GLY A 106 4.36 16.73 -6.12
CA GLY A 106 3.07 16.44 -5.49
C GLY A 106 1.99 17.51 -5.59
N ILE A 107 2.03 18.42 -6.57
CA ILE A 107 0.99 19.44 -6.81
C ILE A 107 0.71 19.63 -8.31
#